data_AF-A0A847YW18-F1
#
_entry.id   AF-A0A847YW18-F1
#
_cell.length_a   1.000
_cell.length_b   1.000
_cell.length_c   1.000
_cell.angle_alpha   90.00
_cell.angle_beta   90.00
_cell.angle_gamma   90.00
#
_symmetry.space_group_name_H-M   'P 1'
#
loop_
_entity.id
_entity.type
_entity.pdbx_description
1 polymer ?
#
loop_
_entity_poly.entity_id
_entity_poly.type
_entity_poly.pdbx_seq_one_letter_code
_entity_poly.pdbx_strand_id
1 'polypeptide(L)'
;MTAQIVLSQYPGQVLTGTIYQLPYPYGGGGGSDLQDVDKKTRISFEPGDLDLKPGDLVKVDVTVAEAADALWLPPAAIRTYSGRSFVVVQDGDTERRVDVTIGIQGLDRVEILEGLEEGQVVVGQ
;
A
#
# COMPACT_ATOMS: atom_id res chain seq x y z
N MET A 1 3.32 -12.52 -0.73
CA MET A 1 2.49 -11.35 -0.39
C MET A 1 1.55 -11.76 0.72
N THR A 2 1.70 -11.14 1.89
CA THR A 2 0.92 -11.42 3.09
C THR A 2 -0.40 -10.66 3.03
N ALA A 3 -1.47 -11.31 3.47
CA ALA A 3 -2.80 -10.74 3.58
C ALA A 3 -3.31 -10.95 5.01
N GLN A 4 -3.88 -9.92 5.62
CA GLN A 4 -4.60 -10.04 6.88
C GLN A 4 -6.08 -10.23 6.57
N ILE A 5 -6.69 -11.24 7.19
CA ILE A 5 -8.08 -11.61 6.98
C ILE A 5 -8.82 -11.43 8.29
N VAL A 6 -9.87 -10.61 8.28
CA VAL A 6 -10.74 -10.38 9.42
C VAL A 6 -12.14 -10.87 9.06
N LEU A 7 -12.66 -11.78 9.88
CA LEU A 7 -13.97 -12.37 9.68
C LEU A 7 -15.04 -11.53 10.38
N SER A 8 -16.11 -11.17 9.67
CA SER A 8 -17.17 -10.32 10.22
C SER A 8 -17.88 -10.96 11.43
N GLN A 9 -17.91 -12.30 11.45
CA GLN A 9 -18.47 -13.12 12.53
C GLN A 9 -17.55 -13.29 13.75
N TYR A 10 -16.25 -13.05 13.60
CA TYR A 10 -15.25 -13.12 14.69
C TYR A 10 -14.44 -11.82 14.75
N PRO A 11 -15.08 -10.69 15.12
CA PRO A 11 -14.40 -9.41 15.18
C PRO A 11 -13.23 -9.46 16.17
N GLY A 12 -12.08 -8.92 15.76
CA GLY A 12 -10.85 -8.91 16.55
C GLY A 12 -9.93 -10.12 16.35
N GLN A 13 -10.39 -11.16 15.64
CA GLN A 13 -9.51 -12.26 15.23
C GLN A 13 -8.93 -11.97 13.85
N VAL A 14 -7.63 -11.75 13.81
CA VAL A 14 -6.88 -11.51 12.57
C VAL A 14 -6.18 -12.79 12.17
N LEU A 15 -6.57 -13.35 11.02
CA LEU A 15 -5.90 -14.48 10.41
C LEU A 15 -4.86 -13.99 9.40
N THR A 16 -3.73 -14.67 9.34
CA THR A 16 -2.70 -14.40 8.33
C THR A 16 -2.89 -15.33 7.15
N GLY A 17 -3.03 -14.77 5.95
CA GLY A 17 -3.14 -15.48 4.70
C GLY A 17 -2.02 -15.13 3.73
N THR A 18 -1.85 -15.97 2.71
CA THR A 18 -0.91 -15.78 1.61
C THR A 18 -1.65 -15.79 0.29
N ILE A 19 -1.44 -14.75 -0.52
CA ILE A 19 -1.95 -14.71 -1.89
C ILE A 19 -1.09 -15.64 -2.74
N TYR A 20 -1.71 -16.64 -3.37
CA TYR A 20 -1.02 -17.61 -4.23
C TYR A 20 -1.42 -17.50 -5.71
N GLN A 21 -2.52 -16.80 -6.02
CA GLN A 21 -2.93 -16.53 -7.39
C GLN A 21 -3.54 -15.13 -7.51
N LEU A 22 -2.98 -14.35 -8.43
CA LEU A 22 -3.51 -13.05 -8.83
C LEU A 22 -4.53 -13.20 -9.97
N PRO A 23 -5.46 -12.26 -10.11
CA PRO A 23 -6.39 -12.24 -11.23
C PRO A 23 -5.66 -12.00 -12.56
N TYR A 24 -6.28 -12.41 -13.68
CA TYR A 24 -5.77 -12.06 -15.00
C TYR A 24 -5.73 -10.52 -15.18
N PRO A 25 -4.69 -9.95 -15.84
CA PRO A 25 -3.54 -10.61 -16.48
C PRO A 25 -2.32 -10.83 -15.56
N TYR A 26 -2.45 -10.54 -14.26
CA TYR A 26 -1.32 -10.50 -13.33
C TYR A 26 -0.95 -11.86 -12.73
N GLY A 27 -1.74 -12.91 -12.98
CA GLY A 27 -1.47 -14.29 -12.55
C GLY A 27 -1.55 -15.30 -13.71
N GLY A 28 -1.05 -16.52 -13.47
CA GLY A 28 -1.00 -17.61 -14.48
C GLY A 28 -2.35 -18.23 -14.88
N GLY A 29 -3.48 -17.61 -14.53
CA GLY A 29 -4.83 -18.14 -14.73
C GLY A 29 -5.45 -17.83 -16.11
N GLY A 30 -4.65 -17.68 -17.16
CA GLY A 30 -5.13 -17.42 -18.51
C GLY A 30 -5.39 -18.72 -19.28
N GLY A 31 -6.64 -19.18 -19.32
CA GLY A 31 -7.10 -20.15 -20.31
C GLY A 31 -7.22 -19.50 -21.69
N SER A 32 -7.11 -20.31 -22.75
CA SER A 32 -7.10 -19.89 -24.16
C SER A 32 -8.39 -19.23 -24.68
N ASP A 33 -9.47 -19.21 -23.89
CA ASP A 33 -10.72 -18.53 -24.20
C ASP A 33 -10.89 -17.27 -23.33
N LEU A 34 -10.84 -16.11 -23.98
CA LEU A 34 -10.99 -14.78 -23.36
C LEU A 34 -12.40 -14.51 -22.77
N GLN A 35 -13.32 -15.47 -22.88
CA GLN A 35 -14.71 -15.32 -22.40
C GLN A 35 -14.87 -15.61 -20.90
N ASP A 36 -13.97 -16.41 -20.30
CA ASP A 36 -14.00 -16.75 -18.86
C ASP A 36 -12.66 -16.41 -18.16
N VAL A 37 -12.26 -15.14 -18.25
CA VAL A 37 -11.07 -14.66 -17.52
C VAL A 37 -11.29 -14.71 -16.00
N ASP A 38 -10.42 -15.41 -15.27
CA ASP A 38 -10.46 -15.45 -13.80
C ASP A 38 -10.08 -14.08 -13.23
N LYS A 39 -11.09 -13.36 -12.74
CA LYS A 39 -10.93 -12.04 -12.08
C LYS A 39 -10.74 -12.16 -10.57
N LYS A 40 -10.57 -13.37 -10.03
CA LYS A 40 -10.48 -13.58 -8.58
C LYS A 40 -9.04 -13.65 -8.11
N THR A 41 -8.77 -12.99 -7.00
CA THR A 41 -7.56 -13.21 -6.19
C THR A 41 -7.80 -14.41 -5.27
N ARG A 42 -6.86 -15.36 -5.22
CA ARG A 42 -6.96 -16.52 -4.32
C ARG A 42 -5.96 -16.42 -3.18
N ILE A 43 -6.47 -16.63 -1.98
CA ILE A 43 -5.75 -16.47 -0.72
C ILE A 43 -5.88 -17.77 0.05
N SER A 44 -4.75 -18.31 0.49
CA SER A 44 -4.69 -19.46 1.39
C SER A 44 -4.49 -18.97 2.82
N PHE A 45 -5.19 -19.54 3.78
CA PHE A 45 -5.07 -19.21 5.20
C PHE A 45 -5.51 -20.40 6.06
N GLU A 46 -5.03 -20.46 7.30
CA GLU A 46 -5.40 -21.50 8.28
C GLU A 46 -6.45 -20.93 9.25
N PRO A 47 -7.66 -21.50 9.33
CA PRO A 47 -8.72 -20.99 10.20
C PRO A 47 -8.57 -21.39 11.67
N GLY A 48 -7.68 -22.34 11.98
CA GLY A 48 -7.55 -22.90 13.33
C GLY A 48 -8.86 -23.55 13.79
N ASP A 49 -9.33 -23.20 14.99
CA ASP A 49 -10.55 -23.73 15.59
C ASP A 49 -11.84 -22.97 15.17
N LEU A 50 -11.75 -22.04 14.22
CA LEU A 50 -12.90 -21.25 13.78
C LEU A 50 -13.82 -22.06 12.86
N ASP A 51 -15.11 -22.11 13.19
CA ASP A 51 -16.15 -22.66 12.31
C ASP A 51 -16.43 -21.64 11.19
N LEU A 52 -15.93 -21.92 9.97
CA LEU A 52 -16.12 -21.10 8.77
C LEU A 52 -16.99 -21.81 7.76
N LYS A 53 -17.91 -21.08 7.15
CA LYS A 53 -18.84 -21.56 6.13
C LYS A 53 -18.65 -20.81 4.83
N PRO A 54 -18.80 -21.49 3.67
CA PRO A 54 -18.87 -20.80 2.39
C PRO A 54 -19.96 -19.74 2.39
N GLY A 55 -19.60 -18.51 2.02
CA GLY A 55 -20.51 -17.36 2.05
C GLY A 55 -20.26 -16.39 3.21
N ASP A 56 -19.42 -16.76 4.19
CA ASP A 56 -19.05 -15.85 5.27
C ASP A 56 -18.30 -14.61 4.75
N LEU A 57 -18.66 -13.45 5.29
CA LEU A 57 -18.05 -12.17 4.89
C LEU A 57 -16.70 -11.98 5.58
N VAL A 58 -15.68 -11.77 4.75
CA VAL A 58 -14.32 -11.41 5.18
C VAL A 58 -13.94 -10.03 4.69
N LYS A 59 -13.21 -9.30 5.54
CA LYS A 59 -12.40 -8.15 5.14
C LYS A 59 -10.97 -8.65 4.95
N VAL A 60 -10.37 -8.33 3.81
CA VAL A 60 -8.98 -8.69 3.52
C VAL A 60 -8.18 -7.41 3.33
N ASP A 61 -7.16 -7.22 4.15
CA ASP A 61 -6.20 -6.13 4.05
C ASP A 61 -4.87 -6.71 3.52
N VAL A 62 -4.41 -6.24 2.36
CA VAL A 62 -3.21 -6.77 1.68
C VAL A 62 -2.11 -5.71 1.70
N THR A 63 -0.95 -6.06 2.25
CA THR A 63 0.23 -5.20 2.18
C THR A 63 0.97 -5.49 0.88
N VAL A 64 0.91 -4.54 -0.06
CA VAL A 64 1.51 -4.67 -1.40
C VAL A 64 2.99 -4.24 -1.40
N ALA A 65 3.32 -3.23 -0.59
CA ALA A 65 4.67 -2.74 -0.38
C ALA A 65 4.77 -2.14 1.02
N GLU A 66 5.94 -2.27 1.63
CA GLU A 66 6.28 -1.70 2.93
C GLU A 66 7.77 -1.37 2.95
N ALA A 67 8.12 -0.25 3.57
CA ALA A 67 9.49 0.14 3.86
C ALA A 67 9.60 0.47 5.35
N ALA A 68 10.48 -0.24 6.06
CA ALA A 68 10.81 0.05 7.44
C ALA A 68 11.80 1.23 7.50
N ASP A 69 11.70 2.04 8.56
CA ASP A 69 12.61 3.17 8.83
C ASP A 69 12.70 4.19 7.68
N ALA A 70 11.62 4.35 6.92
CA ALA A 70 11.56 5.28 5.80
C ALA A 70 11.33 6.73 6.24
N LEU A 71 12.07 7.67 5.64
CA LEU A 71 11.72 9.09 5.71
C LEU A 71 10.44 9.32 4.90
N TRP A 72 9.45 9.97 5.49
CA TRP A 72 8.15 10.14 4.85
C TRP A 72 7.57 11.53 5.09
N LEU A 73 6.70 11.95 4.19
CA LEU A 73 5.90 13.17 4.32
C LEU A 73 4.41 12.88 4.02
N PRO A 74 3.49 13.65 4.60
CA PRO A 74 2.10 13.66 4.15
C PRO A 74 2.03 14.09 2.67
N PRO A 75 1.10 13.55 1.86
CA PRO A 75 0.94 13.95 0.47
C PRO A 75 0.76 15.47 0.27
N ALA A 76 0.12 16.16 1.22
CA ALA A 76 -0.10 17.61 1.18
C ALA A 76 1.19 18.45 1.24
N ALA A 77 2.31 17.87 1.67
CA ALA A 77 3.61 18.53 1.69
C ALA A 77 4.40 18.39 0.38
N ILE A 78 3.96 17.50 -0.52
CA ILE A 78 4.64 17.19 -1.77
C ILE A 78 3.91 17.86 -2.92
N ARG A 79 4.64 18.60 -3.74
CA ARG A 79 4.12 19.30 -4.91
C ARG A 79 4.66 18.64 -6.16
N THR A 80 3.78 18.38 -7.11
CA THR A 80 4.17 17.77 -8.39
C THR A 80 3.92 18.76 -9.52
N TYR A 81 4.95 19.05 -10.31
CA TYR A 81 4.85 19.92 -11.47
C TYR A 81 5.61 19.32 -12.66
N SER A 82 4.93 19.18 -13.79
CA SER A 82 5.50 18.59 -15.03
C SER A 82 6.22 17.25 -14.81
N GLY A 83 5.68 16.40 -13.95
CA GLY A 83 6.25 15.08 -13.63
C GLY A 83 7.43 15.09 -12.66
N ARG A 84 7.80 16.26 -12.12
CA ARG A 84 8.82 16.39 -11.07
C ARG A 84 8.16 16.64 -9.72
N SER A 85 8.61 15.93 -8.70
CA SER A 85 8.16 16.10 -7.32
C SER A 85 9.16 16.99 -6.58
N PHE A 86 8.63 17.97 -5.85
CA PHE A 86 9.43 18.86 -5.03
C PHE A 86 8.67 19.22 -3.74
N VAL A 87 9.42 19.57 -2.71
CA VAL A 87 8.87 20.09 -1.46
C VAL A 87 9.39 21.50 -1.19
N VAL A 88 8.74 22.20 -0.27
CA VAL A 88 9.22 23.50 0.22
C VAL A 88 9.79 23.30 1.61
N VAL A 89 11.10 23.46 1.75
CA VAL A 89 11.81 23.36 3.03
C VAL A 89 11.97 24.76 3.61
N GLN A 90 11.63 24.90 4.88
CA GLN A 90 11.89 26.11 5.65
C GLN A 90 13.32 26.07 6.21
N ASP A 91 14.09 27.11 5.91
CA ASP A 91 15.46 27.31 6.39
C ASP A 91 15.54 28.69 7.05
N GLY A 92 15.32 28.72 8.36
CA GLY A 92 15.12 29.95 9.13
C GLY A 92 13.91 30.75 8.63
N ASP A 93 14.17 31.97 8.17
CA ASP A 93 13.16 32.90 7.64
C ASP A 93 12.91 32.75 6.13
N THR A 94 13.60 31.82 5.46
CA THR A 94 13.49 31.63 4.00
C THR A 94 12.91 30.27 3.65
N GLU A 95 12.13 30.23 2.58
CA GLU A 95 11.65 29.00 1.98
C GLU A 95 12.47 28.65 0.73
N ARG A 96 12.92 27.40 0.63
CA ARG A 96 13.59 26.88 -0.58
C ARG A 96 12.83 25.70 -1.17
N ARG A 97 12.82 25.61 -2.50
CA ARG A 97 12.30 24.43 -3.20
C ARG A 97 13.37 23.37 -3.32
N VAL A 98 13.00 22.13 -3.02
CA VAL A 98 13.90 20.99 -3.05
C VAL A 98 13.26 19.89 -3.86
N ASP A 99 13.92 19.49 -4.94
CA ASP A 99 13.48 18.34 -5.72
C ASP A 99 13.66 17.07 -4.89
N VAL A 100 12.67 16.19 -4.92
CA VAL A 100 12.67 14.94 -4.15
C VAL A 100 12.37 13.75 -5.05
N THR A 101 13.01 12.62 -4.74
CA THR A 101 12.67 11.33 -5.32
C THR A 101 11.70 10.62 -4.37
N ILE A 102 10.50 10.30 -4.86
CA ILE A 102 9.47 9.64 -4.05
C ILE A 102 9.49 8.12 -4.28
N GLY A 103 9.24 7.36 -3.20
CA GLY A 103 9.15 5.91 -3.20
C GLY A 103 7.70 5.41 -3.11
N ILE A 104 7.44 4.55 -2.13
CA ILE A 104 6.10 4.02 -1.84
C ILE A 104 5.13 5.17 -1.53
N GLN A 105 3.99 5.17 -2.21
CA GLN A 105 2.90 6.14 -2.02
C GLN A 105 1.73 5.45 -1.34
N GLY A 106 1.52 5.77 -0.07
CA GLY A 106 0.31 5.43 0.68
C GLY A 106 -0.71 6.58 0.66
N LEU A 107 -1.85 6.36 1.30
CA LEU A 107 -2.92 7.36 1.40
C LEU A 107 -2.50 8.55 2.28
N ASP A 108 -1.87 8.27 3.43
CA ASP A 108 -1.50 9.30 4.41
C ASP A 108 0.00 9.60 4.44
N ARG A 109 0.81 8.76 3.79
CA ARG A 109 2.27 8.82 3.85
C ARG A 109 2.87 8.54 2.48
N VAL A 110 3.85 9.34 2.10
CA VAL A 110 4.67 9.14 0.91
C VAL A 110 6.12 9.07 1.35
N GLU A 111 6.78 7.99 0.96
CA GLU A 111 8.20 7.77 1.19
C GLU A 111 9.05 8.74 0.35
N ILE A 112 10.09 9.31 0.98
CA ILE A 112 11.10 10.14 0.35
C ILE A 112 12.41 9.36 0.31
N LEU A 113 12.85 9.01 -0.90
CA LEU A 113 14.10 8.28 -1.12
C LEU A 113 15.31 9.21 -1.15
N GLU A 114 15.15 10.41 -1.72
CA GLU A 114 16.22 11.39 -1.89
C GLU A 114 15.71 12.83 -1.83
N GLY A 115 16.60 13.75 -1.52
CA GLY A 115 16.36 15.20 -1.55
C GLY A 115 16.05 15.82 -0.19
N LEU A 116 15.83 15.01 0.85
CA LEU A 116 15.61 15.48 2.22
C LEU A 116 16.42 14.68 3.23
N GLU A 117 16.64 15.32 4.37
CA GLU A 117 17.25 14.72 5.56
C GLU A 117 16.28 14.82 6.75
N GLU A 118 16.40 13.89 7.68
CA GLU A 118 15.61 13.92 8.90
C GLU A 118 15.85 15.21 9.70
N GLY A 119 14.77 15.75 10.29
CA GLY A 119 14.82 16.99 11.07
C GLY A 119 14.61 18.28 10.25
N GLN A 120 14.56 18.20 8.91
CA GLN A 120 14.20 19.34 8.07
C GLN A 120 12.72 19.70 8.20
N VAL A 121 12.41 20.99 8.28
CA VAL A 121 11.02 21.49 8.37
C VAL A 121 10.46 21.69 6.97
N VAL A 122 9.35 21.02 6.67
CA VAL A 122 8.67 21.11 5.37
C VAL A 122 7.33 21.82 5.54
N VAL A 123 7.06 22.77 4.63
CA VAL A 123 5.81 23.54 4.63
C VAL A 123 4.77 22.81 3.79
N GLY A 124 3.76 22.26 4.48
CA GLY A 124 2.55 21.71 3.87
C GLY A 124 1.58 22.78 3.38
N GLN A 125 0.65 22.38 2.51
CA GLN A 125 -0.45 23.23 2.05
C GLN A 125 -1.72 23.05 2.90
#